data_AF-A0A0F9MHF2-F1
#
_entry.id   AF-A0A0F9MHF2-F1
#
_cell.length_a   1.000
_cell.length_b   1.000
_cell.length_c   1.000
_cell.angle_alpha   90.00
_cell.angle_beta   90.00
_cell.angle_gamma   90.00
#
_symmetry.space_group_name_H-M   'P 1'
#
loop_
_entity.id
_entity.type
_entity.pdbx_description
1 polymer ?
#
loop_
_entity_poly.entity_id
_entity_poly.type
_entity_poly.pdbx_seq_one_letter_code
_entity_poly.pdbx_strand_id
1 'polypeptide(L)'
;MSNIGVAYKRVNDLTELSAIPADEDFFIVVDISDANREKKILASRVISNTGINLADTTTSTTGVITKASTRFIHNFHHPTGSSAIPDAENTFVGLSSGNFTMGSTATQTWHGSLNTAIGFNTLNALTTGYDNTAVGSETLPALTTGAENTAVGTWAMILSTTGNNNTAIGAGSMSGVDITGNKNTAVGYTAGRNIGAGSNNTAIGYQTLLIGSGDSNTALGTRALLSLTTGSDNVAIGHAAGRFITGGVTANETSLNSIYIGKDIRALADGGDNEIIIGDSLTGLGSNTVVIGNDSITKTTLKGDVTVTALNLVSYENETVYFEGNAVFN
;
A
#
# COMPACT_ATOMS: atom_id res chain seq x y z
N MET A 1 11.47 57.35 -20.20
CA MET A 1 11.72 55.99 -19.66
C MET A 1 12.57 55.28 -20.69
N SER A 2 13.78 54.87 -20.30
CA SER A 2 14.76 54.21 -21.18
C SER A 2 14.16 52.97 -21.83
N ASN A 3 14.22 52.92 -23.16
CA ASN A 3 13.78 51.78 -23.97
C ASN A 3 14.40 50.50 -23.43
N ILE A 4 13.56 49.59 -22.95
CA ILE A 4 13.92 48.17 -22.84
C ILE A 4 14.17 47.75 -24.29
N GLY A 5 15.43 47.51 -24.65
CA GLY A 5 15.84 47.09 -25.98
C GLY A 5 15.38 45.66 -26.24
N VAL A 6 14.09 45.47 -26.50
CA VAL A 6 13.57 44.20 -27.02
C VAL A 6 13.79 44.25 -28.53
N ALA A 7 14.76 43.48 -29.02
CA ALA A 7 14.91 43.27 -30.46
C ALA A 7 13.68 42.49 -30.94
N TYR A 8 12.89 43.08 -31.86
CA TYR A 8 11.79 42.37 -32.51
C TYR A 8 12.17 42.12 -33.97
N LYS A 9 12.05 40.86 -34.40
CA LYS A 9 12.15 40.48 -35.81
C LYS A 9 10.76 40.11 -36.30
N ARG A 10 10.29 40.80 -37.34
CA ARG A 10 9.04 40.42 -38.01
C ARG A 10 9.33 39.18 -38.85
N VAL A 11 8.63 38.09 -38.55
CA VAL A 11 8.75 36.82 -39.27
C VAL A 11 7.56 36.72 -40.24
N ASN A 12 7.85 36.61 -41.54
CA ASN A 12 6.81 36.53 -42.58
C ASN A 12 6.53 35.09 -43.02
N ASP A 13 7.43 34.15 -42.70
CA ASP A 13 7.32 32.71 -42.99
C ASP A 13 7.77 31.90 -41.76
N LEU A 14 6.97 30.92 -41.35
CA LEU A 14 7.25 30.05 -40.19
C LEU A 14 8.57 29.26 -40.33
N THR A 15 9.05 29.04 -41.55
CA THR A 15 10.34 28.37 -41.80
C THR A 15 11.53 29.20 -41.32
N GLU A 16 11.40 30.52 -41.22
CA GLU A 16 12.45 31.41 -40.69
C GLU A 16 12.70 31.21 -39.18
N LEU A 17 11.75 30.60 -38.45
CA LEU A 17 11.92 30.25 -37.04
C LEU A 17 12.93 29.11 -36.84
N SER A 18 13.11 28.27 -37.86
CA SER A 18 14.06 27.14 -37.81
C SER A 18 15.53 27.56 -37.95
N ALA A 19 15.77 28.82 -38.35
CA ALA A 19 17.10 29.40 -38.54
C ALA A 19 17.54 30.27 -37.35
N ILE A 20 16.75 30.35 -36.28
CA ILE A 20 17.12 31.08 -35.06
C ILE A 20 18.15 30.22 -34.29
N PRO A 21 19.34 30.75 -33.97
CA PRO A 21 20.36 30.03 -33.20
C PRO A 21 19.79 29.52 -31.87
N ALA A 22 20.22 28.32 -31.43
CA ALA A 22 19.74 27.70 -30.20
C ALA A 22 20.17 28.46 -28.92
N ASP A 23 21.05 29.43 -29.11
CA ASP A 23 21.88 30.13 -28.14
C ASP A 23 21.42 31.59 -27.87
N GLU A 24 20.31 32.04 -28.47
CA GLU A 24 19.67 33.30 -28.06
C GLU A 24 18.46 33.09 -27.14
N ASP A 25 18.43 33.94 -26.11
CA ASP A 25 17.41 34.02 -25.06
C ASP A 25 15.98 33.98 -25.63
N PHE A 26 15.21 33.01 -25.16
CA PHE A 26 13.74 32.93 -25.17
C PHE A 26 13.00 33.91 -26.11
N PHE A 27 12.54 33.43 -27.26
CA PHE A 27 11.68 34.20 -28.16
C PHE A 27 10.19 33.82 -28.00
N ILE A 28 9.32 34.83 -28.00
CA ILE A 28 7.86 34.64 -28.06
C ILE A 28 7.41 34.98 -29.48
N VAL A 29 6.79 34.02 -30.17
CA VAL A 29 6.09 34.30 -31.43
C VAL A 29 4.70 34.82 -31.11
N VAL A 30 4.44 36.08 -31.44
CA VAL A 30 3.13 36.71 -31.28
C VAL A 30 2.52 36.90 -32.66
N ASP A 31 1.45 36.17 -32.96
CA ASP A 31 0.67 36.42 -34.17
C ASP A 31 -0.08 37.75 -34.02
N ILE A 32 0.23 38.69 -34.92
CA ILE A 32 -0.31 40.05 -34.95
C ILE A 32 -1.18 40.30 -36.19
N SER A 33 -1.53 39.25 -36.95
CA SER A 33 -2.28 39.39 -38.20
C SER A 33 -3.75 39.75 -38.03
N ASP A 34 -4.32 39.53 -36.84
CA ASP A 34 -5.71 39.85 -36.52
C ASP A 34 -5.80 41.03 -35.52
N ALA A 35 -6.34 42.17 -35.97
CA ALA A 35 -6.44 43.38 -35.17
C ALA A 35 -7.50 43.31 -34.05
N ASN A 36 -8.38 42.30 -34.07
CA ASN A 36 -9.59 42.25 -33.24
C ASN A 36 -9.66 41.07 -32.25
N ARG A 37 -8.58 40.31 -32.06
CA ARG A 37 -8.53 39.22 -31.07
C ARG A 37 -7.57 39.56 -29.94
N GLU A 38 -7.98 39.23 -28.70
CA GLU A 38 -7.04 39.10 -27.57
C GLU A 38 -5.82 38.32 -28.06
N LYS A 39 -4.64 38.94 -28.03
CA LYS A 39 -3.37 38.36 -28.47
C LYS A 39 -2.93 37.29 -27.48
N LYS A 40 -3.61 36.14 -27.51
CA LYS A 40 -3.25 34.96 -26.74
C LYS A 40 -2.04 34.33 -27.41
N ILE A 41 -0.97 34.12 -26.63
CA ILE A 41 0.12 33.25 -27.03
C ILE A 41 -0.46 31.85 -27.14
N LEU A 42 -0.89 31.46 -28.34
CA LEU A 42 -1.31 30.11 -28.67
C LEU A 42 -0.06 29.27 -28.90
N ALA A 43 0.78 29.14 -27.87
CA ALA A 43 1.84 28.15 -27.89
C ALA A 43 1.18 26.77 -27.73
N SER A 44 0.84 26.13 -28.84
CA SER A 44 0.44 24.72 -28.85
C SER A 44 1.56 23.80 -28.34
N ARG A 45 2.78 24.32 -28.24
CA ARG A 45 3.97 23.62 -27.76
C ARG A 45 4.96 24.59 -27.12
N VAL A 46 5.46 24.25 -25.92
CA VAL A 46 6.66 24.85 -25.32
C VAL A 46 7.84 23.94 -25.64
N ILE A 47 8.88 24.46 -26.29
CA ILE A 47 10.13 23.73 -26.57
C ILE A 47 11.23 24.46 -25.78
N SER A 48 11.86 23.78 -24.84
CA SER A 48 13.05 24.31 -24.14
C SER A 48 14.29 23.57 -24.61
N ASN A 49 15.30 24.33 -25.06
CA ASN A 49 16.61 23.77 -25.45
C ASN A 49 17.48 23.41 -24.22
N THR A 50 17.13 23.91 -23.03
CA THR A 50 17.90 23.76 -21.79
C THR A 50 17.13 23.00 -20.70
N GLY A 51 15.98 22.41 -21.03
CA GLY A 51 15.07 21.76 -20.08
C GLY A 51 14.10 22.75 -19.41
N ILE A 52 13.08 22.23 -18.72
CA ILE A 52 12.14 23.04 -17.95
C ILE A 52 12.65 23.09 -16.51
N ASN A 53 13.13 24.25 -16.06
CA ASN A 53 13.50 24.47 -14.67
C ASN A 53 12.29 24.99 -13.89
N LEU A 54 11.80 24.21 -12.93
CA LEU A 54 10.75 24.60 -11.99
C LEU A 54 11.40 24.87 -10.64
N ALA A 55 11.23 26.08 -10.11
CA ALA A 55 11.66 26.41 -8.76
C ALA A 55 10.86 25.60 -7.72
N ASP A 56 11.42 25.47 -6.52
CA ASP A 56 10.73 24.81 -5.42
C ASP A 56 9.40 25.48 -5.09
N THR A 57 8.39 24.64 -4.92
CA THR A 57 7.02 25.07 -4.69
C THR A 57 6.84 25.41 -3.21
N THR A 58 7.16 26.64 -2.83
CA THR A 58 7.01 27.14 -1.45
C THR A 58 5.72 27.93 -1.23
N THR A 59 5.03 28.26 -2.32
CA THR A 59 3.75 28.96 -2.35
C THR A 59 2.81 28.25 -3.31
N SER A 60 1.55 28.67 -3.38
CA SER A 60 0.59 28.06 -4.29
C SER A 60 0.78 28.39 -5.78
N THR A 61 1.74 29.26 -6.12
CA THR A 61 1.91 29.81 -7.47
C THR A 61 3.27 29.52 -8.11
N THR A 62 4.35 29.52 -7.33
CA THR A 62 5.71 29.28 -7.85
C THR A 62 5.97 27.79 -8.07
N GLY A 63 6.57 27.40 -9.20
CA GLY A 63 6.97 26.01 -9.44
C GLY A 63 5.83 25.05 -9.82
N VAL A 64 4.61 25.56 -9.99
CA VAL A 64 3.41 24.76 -10.24
C VAL A 64 3.06 24.69 -11.73
N ILE A 65 2.91 23.49 -12.27
CA ILE A 65 2.24 23.26 -13.56
C ILE A 65 0.76 23.00 -13.29
N THR A 66 -0.12 23.71 -14.01
CA THR A 66 -1.58 23.55 -13.88
C THR A 66 -2.21 22.93 -15.14
N LYS A 67 -3.34 22.26 -14.96
CA LYS A 67 -4.23 21.77 -16.01
C LYS A 67 -5.62 22.32 -15.76
N ALA A 68 -6.11 23.18 -16.66
CA ALA A 68 -7.41 23.86 -16.53
C ALA A 68 -7.63 24.48 -15.13
N SER A 69 -6.63 25.24 -14.66
CA SER A 69 -6.58 25.89 -13.33
C SER A 69 -6.43 24.97 -12.12
N THR A 70 -6.39 23.65 -12.31
CA THR A 70 -6.10 22.69 -11.24
C THR A 70 -4.62 22.37 -11.20
N ARG A 71 -4.07 22.20 -9.99
CA ARG A 71 -2.69 21.75 -9.78
C ARG A 71 -2.46 20.42 -10.47
N PHE A 72 -1.34 20.30 -11.18
CA PHE A 72 -0.99 19.07 -11.88
C PHE A 72 0.41 18.57 -11.54
N ILE A 73 1.44 19.42 -11.55
CA ILE A 73 2.79 19.02 -11.12
C ILE A 73 3.34 20.08 -10.17
N HIS A 74 3.84 19.66 -9.00
CA HIS A 74 4.55 20.51 -8.05
C HIS A 74 5.34 19.66 -7.03
N ASN A 75 6.19 20.30 -6.23
CA ASN A 75 7.01 19.68 -5.19
C ASN A 75 6.83 20.39 -3.84
N PHE A 76 5.58 20.64 -3.44
CA PHE A 76 5.30 21.63 -2.37
C PHE A 76 5.97 21.28 -1.05
N HIS A 77 6.59 22.28 -0.42
CA HIS A 77 7.06 22.25 0.96
C HIS A 77 6.84 23.63 1.61
N HIS A 78 6.45 23.67 2.87
CA HIS A 78 6.10 24.94 3.52
C HIS A 78 7.35 25.71 4.00
N PRO A 79 7.59 26.94 3.52
CA PRO A 79 8.86 27.64 3.75
C PRO A 79 8.95 28.37 5.10
N THR A 80 7.84 28.73 5.74
CA THR A 80 7.82 29.71 6.85
C THR A 80 6.59 29.60 7.74
N GLY A 81 6.73 29.53 9.07
CA GLY A 81 5.59 29.57 10.01
C GLY A 81 5.42 28.31 10.86
N SER A 82 6.26 27.31 10.63
CA SER A 82 6.43 26.11 11.44
C SER A 82 7.59 26.29 12.43
N SER A 83 7.64 25.44 13.47
CA SER A 83 8.76 25.40 14.42
C SER A 83 10.04 24.82 13.81
N ALA A 84 9.94 24.14 12.67
CA ALA A 84 11.06 23.68 11.85
C ALA A 84 10.72 23.85 10.37
N ILE A 85 11.71 24.20 9.55
CA ILE A 85 11.55 24.31 8.09
C ILE A 85 11.74 22.89 7.52
N PRO A 86 10.75 22.35 6.77
CA PRO A 86 10.89 21.06 6.11
C PRO A 86 12.04 21.02 5.10
N ASP A 87 12.78 19.92 5.07
CA ASP A 87 13.92 19.66 4.15
C ASP A 87 13.53 19.63 2.66
N ALA A 88 12.22 19.64 2.35
CA ALA A 88 11.63 19.53 1.01
C ALA A 88 11.79 18.12 0.41
N GLU A 89 11.83 17.96 -0.93
CA GLU A 89 11.91 16.66 -1.64
C GLU A 89 10.58 15.90 -1.87
N ASN A 90 9.47 16.62 -2.00
CA ASN A 90 8.20 16.00 -2.42
C ASN A 90 8.08 15.89 -3.94
N THR A 91 7.34 14.90 -4.45
CA THR A 91 6.99 14.76 -5.86
C THR A 91 5.48 14.58 -5.99
N PHE A 92 4.78 15.57 -6.54
CA PHE A 92 3.33 15.51 -6.76
C PHE A 92 3.00 15.64 -8.24
N VAL A 93 2.36 14.62 -8.81
CA VAL A 93 1.97 14.54 -10.21
C VAL A 93 0.54 14.02 -10.33
N GLY A 94 -0.37 14.83 -10.85
CA GLY A 94 -1.76 14.51 -11.05
C GLY A 94 -2.70 15.55 -10.45
N LEU A 95 -3.95 15.52 -10.92
CA LEU A 95 -4.96 16.51 -10.54
C LEU A 95 -5.23 16.43 -9.03
N SER A 96 -5.02 17.54 -8.33
CA SER A 96 -5.21 17.65 -6.88
C SER A 96 -4.34 16.72 -6.03
N SER A 97 -3.20 16.25 -6.56
CA SER A 97 -2.19 15.53 -5.77
C SER A 97 -1.46 16.47 -4.80
N GLY A 98 -1.11 16.00 -3.61
CA GLY A 98 -0.39 16.77 -2.58
C GLY A 98 -1.17 17.95 -1.98
N ASN A 99 -0.61 18.57 -0.93
CA ASN A 99 -1.23 19.67 -0.18
C ASN A 99 -0.32 20.92 -0.11
N PHE A 100 -0.88 22.11 -0.37
CA PHE A 100 -0.19 23.42 -0.28
C PHE A 100 -0.15 24.02 1.13
N THR A 101 -0.63 23.32 2.15
CA THR A 101 -0.44 23.70 3.56
C THR A 101 0.43 22.71 4.33
N MET A 102 0.98 21.70 3.64
CA MET A 102 1.81 20.66 4.22
C MET A 102 3.10 21.24 4.80
N GLY A 103 3.39 20.89 6.05
CA GLY A 103 4.53 21.40 6.81
C GLY A 103 4.24 22.66 7.60
N SER A 104 3.03 23.24 7.51
CA SER A 104 2.69 24.48 8.24
C SER A 104 2.76 24.37 9.76
N THR A 105 2.58 23.17 10.30
CA THR A 105 2.70 22.85 11.72
C THR A 105 3.91 21.96 12.03
N ALA A 106 4.92 21.92 11.14
CA ALA A 106 6.11 21.11 11.34
C ALA A 106 6.87 21.49 12.62
N THR A 107 7.31 20.47 13.36
CA THR A 107 8.18 20.61 14.54
C THR A 107 9.57 20.04 14.32
N GLN A 108 9.76 19.29 13.22
CA GLN A 108 11.01 18.67 12.80
C GLN A 108 11.20 18.90 11.29
N THR A 109 12.44 18.89 10.81
CA THR A 109 12.76 19.20 9.40
C THR A 109 12.30 18.12 8.43
N TRP A 110 12.08 16.89 8.90
CA TRP A 110 11.51 15.82 8.07
C TRP A 110 9.98 15.88 7.92
N HIS A 111 9.25 16.67 8.73
CA HIS A 111 7.79 16.74 8.63
C HIS A 111 7.32 17.33 7.29
N GLY A 112 6.43 16.63 6.58
CA GLY A 112 5.94 17.08 5.28
C GLY A 112 6.96 16.96 4.14
N SER A 113 8.02 16.18 4.33
CA SER A 113 9.10 15.95 3.34
C SER A 113 9.02 14.54 2.76
N LEU A 114 9.73 14.31 1.65
CA LEU A 114 9.95 12.98 1.05
C LEU A 114 8.68 12.22 0.62
N ASN A 115 7.59 12.93 0.31
CA ASN A 115 6.35 12.29 -0.14
C ASN A 115 6.27 12.25 -1.66
N THR A 116 5.89 11.09 -2.20
CA THR A 116 5.56 10.90 -3.62
C THR A 116 4.06 10.67 -3.76
N ALA A 117 3.35 11.51 -4.50
CA ALA A 117 1.96 11.28 -4.87
C ALA A 117 1.76 11.37 -6.38
N ILE A 118 1.32 10.28 -7.00
CA ILE A 118 1.09 10.19 -8.45
C ILE A 118 -0.35 9.73 -8.71
N GLY A 119 -1.19 10.65 -9.19
CA GLY A 119 -2.54 10.37 -9.66
C GLY A 119 -3.57 11.40 -9.19
N PHE A 120 -4.85 11.01 -9.22
CA PHE A 120 -5.95 11.92 -8.89
C PHE A 120 -6.20 11.91 -7.39
N ASN A 121 -6.22 13.10 -6.77
CA ASN A 121 -6.61 13.29 -5.37
C ASN A 121 -5.79 12.44 -4.36
N THR A 122 -4.49 12.26 -4.61
CA THR A 122 -3.59 11.48 -3.75
C THR A 122 -2.85 12.37 -2.76
N LEU A 123 -2.79 11.99 -1.48
CA LEU A 123 -2.14 12.76 -0.40
C LEU A 123 -2.62 14.23 -0.29
N ASN A 124 -3.90 14.51 -0.58
CA ASN A 124 -4.42 15.88 -0.60
C ASN A 124 -4.59 16.49 0.80
N ALA A 125 -4.72 15.66 1.84
CA ALA A 125 -4.93 16.07 3.22
C ALA A 125 -3.66 16.01 4.07
N LEU A 126 -2.51 15.63 3.47
CA LEU A 126 -1.26 15.43 4.21
C LEU A 126 -0.79 16.75 4.82
N THR A 127 -0.58 16.77 6.13
CA THR A 127 -0.16 17.96 6.89
C THR A 127 1.29 17.84 7.33
N THR A 128 1.64 16.85 8.16
CA THR A 128 3.02 16.67 8.67
C THR A 128 3.60 15.29 8.40
N GLY A 129 2.83 14.39 7.79
CA GLY A 129 3.32 13.08 7.36
C GLY A 129 4.48 13.19 6.36
N TYR A 130 5.36 12.19 6.37
CA TYR A 130 6.59 12.18 5.59
C TYR A 130 6.89 10.77 5.07
N ASP A 131 7.76 10.66 4.07
CA ASP A 131 8.17 9.37 3.48
C ASP A 131 7.01 8.51 2.96
N ASN A 132 5.92 9.12 2.50
CA ASN A 132 4.79 8.38 1.93
C ASN A 132 4.89 8.26 0.40
N THR A 133 4.67 7.06 -0.13
CA THR A 133 4.49 6.82 -1.58
C THR A 133 3.03 6.47 -1.85
N ALA A 134 2.34 7.27 -2.66
CA ALA A 134 0.94 7.08 -3.05
C ALA A 134 0.81 7.10 -4.58
N VAL A 135 0.39 6.01 -5.21
CA VAL A 135 0.24 5.94 -6.67
C VAL A 135 -1.13 5.36 -7.03
N GLY A 136 -1.98 6.14 -7.70
CA GLY A 136 -3.33 5.70 -8.09
C GLY A 136 -4.36 6.82 -8.04
N SER A 137 -5.65 6.46 -8.16
CA SER A 137 -6.76 7.41 -7.96
C SER A 137 -7.30 7.27 -6.55
N GLU A 138 -7.44 8.38 -5.84
CA GLU A 138 -7.94 8.42 -4.46
C GLU A 138 -7.16 7.47 -3.53
N THR A 139 -5.84 7.44 -3.71
CA THR A 139 -4.89 6.69 -2.88
C THR A 139 -4.40 7.57 -1.74
N LEU A 140 -4.55 7.14 -0.48
CA LEU A 140 -4.24 7.93 0.72
C LEU A 140 -4.79 9.39 0.70
N PRO A 141 -6.06 9.66 0.31
CA PRO A 141 -6.57 11.02 0.27
C PRO A 141 -6.78 11.61 1.67
N ALA A 142 -7.05 10.77 2.68
CA ALA A 142 -7.36 11.18 4.05
C ALA A 142 -6.15 11.20 5.00
N LEU A 143 -4.95 10.84 4.53
CA LEU A 143 -3.76 10.75 5.39
C LEU A 143 -3.34 12.16 5.82
N THR A 144 -3.23 12.39 7.13
CA THR A 144 -2.89 13.71 7.70
C THR A 144 -1.47 13.73 8.28
N THR A 145 -1.17 12.85 9.24
CA THR A 145 0.11 12.84 9.97
C THR A 145 0.88 11.54 9.86
N GLY A 146 0.32 10.51 9.21
CA GLY A 146 1.00 9.22 9.06
C GLY A 146 2.23 9.29 8.16
N ALA A 147 3.20 8.42 8.42
CA ALA A 147 4.51 8.42 7.77
C ALA A 147 4.92 7.02 7.29
N GLU A 148 5.86 6.99 6.34
CA GLU A 148 6.51 5.77 5.86
C GLU A 148 5.52 4.74 5.27
N ASN A 149 4.43 5.20 4.65
CA ASN A 149 3.45 4.33 4.01
C ASN A 149 3.72 4.17 2.50
N THR A 150 3.54 2.97 1.95
CA THR A 150 3.55 2.70 0.52
C THR A 150 2.18 2.23 0.06
N ALA A 151 1.44 3.04 -0.68
CA ALA A 151 0.12 2.70 -1.22
C ALA A 151 0.12 2.79 -2.74
N VAL A 152 -0.25 1.71 -3.42
CA VAL A 152 -0.32 1.64 -4.89
C VAL A 152 -1.61 0.98 -5.33
N GLY A 153 -2.48 1.71 -6.01
CA GLY A 153 -3.76 1.25 -6.53
C GLY A 153 -4.92 2.18 -6.16
N THR A 154 -5.99 2.11 -6.96
CA THR A 154 -7.22 2.89 -6.71
C THR A 154 -7.80 2.54 -5.34
N TRP A 155 -8.09 3.56 -4.53
CA TRP A 155 -8.63 3.43 -3.17
C TRP A 155 -7.74 2.68 -2.17
N ALA A 156 -6.46 2.45 -2.48
CA ALA A 156 -5.55 1.87 -1.49
C ALA A 156 -5.41 2.84 -0.30
N MET A 157 -5.67 2.32 0.92
CA MET A 157 -5.66 3.08 2.18
C MET A 157 -6.53 4.34 2.17
N ILE A 158 -7.68 4.32 1.48
CA ILE A 158 -8.50 5.53 1.25
C ILE A 158 -8.94 6.26 2.54
N LEU A 159 -9.12 5.53 3.64
CA LEU A 159 -9.60 6.06 4.93
C LEU A 159 -8.49 6.26 5.98
N SER A 160 -7.22 5.95 5.67
CA SER A 160 -6.14 6.04 6.67
C SER A 160 -5.85 7.48 7.04
N THR A 161 -5.94 7.82 8.33
CA THR A 161 -5.68 9.18 8.83
C THR A 161 -4.29 9.35 9.45
N THR A 162 -3.80 8.35 10.20
CA THR A 162 -2.62 8.46 11.10
C THR A 162 -1.68 7.26 11.11
N GLY A 163 -2.04 6.13 10.47
CA GLY A 163 -1.21 4.91 10.45
C GLY A 163 0.16 5.10 9.81
N ASN A 164 1.15 4.34 10.29
CA ASN A 164 2.55 4.42 9.85
C ASN A 164 3.07 3.06 9.39
N ASN A 165 4.10 3.08 8.54
CA ASN A 165 4.83 1.89 8.10
C ASN A 165 3.95 0.84 7.40
N ASN A 166 2.85 1.24 6.74
CA ASN A 166 1.97 0.29 6.07
C ASN A 166 2.30 0.19 4.57
N THR A 167 2.24 -1.02 4.02
CA THR A 167 2.35 -1.28 2.58
C THR A 167 1.01 -1.80 2.07
N ALA A 168 0.34 -1.08 1.17
CA ALA A 168 -0.94 -1.46 0.56
C ALA A 168 -0.84 -1.42 -0.97
N ILE A 169 -0.70 -2.58 -1.61
CA ILE A 169 -0.54 -2.68 -3.06
C ILE A 169 -1.71 -3.47 -3.65
N GLY A 170 -2.56 -2.80 -4.41
CA GLY A 170 -3.76 -3.36 -5.04
C GLY A 170 -4.97 -2.47 -4.86
N ALA A 171 -5.91 -2.54 -5.80
CA ALA A 171 -7.14 -1.76 -5.70
C ALA A 171 -7.95 -2.16 -4.46
N GLY A 172 -8.34 -1.16 -3.65
CA GLY A 172 -9.07 -1.34 -2.39
C GLY A 172 -8.30 -2.06 -1.29
N SER A 173 -6.96 -2.19 -1.40
CA SER A 173 -6.15 -2.76 -0.32
C SER A 173 -6.19 -1.83 0.91
N MET A 174 -6.45 -2.39 2.09
CA MET A 174 -6.59 -1.65 3.36
C MET A 174 -7.57 -0.46 3.30
N SER A 175 -8.71 -0.60 2.60
CA SER A 175 -9.60 0.54 2.29
C SER A 175 -10.90 0.62 3.12
N GLY A 176 -11.16 -0.33 4.02
CA GLY A 176 -12.48 -0.56 4.60
C GLY A 176 -12.76 0.17 5.92
N VAL A 177 -11.72 0.63 6.61
CA VAL A 177 -11.81 1.34 7.90
C VAL A 177 -10.65 2.33 8.03
N ASP A 178 -10.72 3.23 9.02
CA ASP A 178 -9.57 4.05 9.39
C ASP A 178 -8.43 3.15 9.90
N ILE A 179 -7.26 3.33 9.31
CA ILE A 179 -6.05 2.53 9.59
C ILE A 179 -5.22 3.32 10.59
N THR A 180 -5.32 2.95 11.86
CA THR A 180 -4.50 3.46 12.97
C THR A 180 -3.39 2.49 13.37
N GLY A 181 -3.54 1.22 12.98
CA GLY A 181 -2.51 0.19 13.12
C GLY A 181 -1.28 0.46 12.27
N ASN A 182 -0.14 -0.10 12.70
CA ASN A 182 1.16 0.14 12.08
C ASN A 182 1.79 -1.16 11.56
N LYS A 183 2.74 -1.02 10.63
CA LYS A 183 3.59 -2.14 10.15
C LYS A 183 2.79 -3.27 9.48
N ASN A 184 1.69 -2.94 8.81
CA ASN A 184 0.91 -3.92 8.08
C ASN A 184 1.32 -3.98 6.61
N THR A 185 1.36 -5.18 6.04
CA THR A 185 1.60 -5.40 4.60
C THR A 185 0.38 -6.05 3.99
N ALA A 186 -0.24 -5.40 3.01
CA ALA A 186 -1.37 -5.91 2.26
C ALA A 186 -1.08 -5.82 0.75
N VAL A 187 -1.09 -6.96 0.06
CA VAL A 187 -0.79 -7.03 -1.37
C VAL A 187 -1.85 -7.88 -2.08
N GLY A 188 -2.66 -7.24 -2.91
CA GLY A 188 -3.71 -7.86 -3.71
C GLY A 188 -5.01 -7.07 -3.70
N TYR A 189 -5.96 -7.45 -4.56
CA TYR A 189 -7.26 -6.79 -4.64
C TYR A 189 -8.02 -6.98 -3.32
N THR A 190 -8.34 -5.87 -2.66
CA THR A 190 -9.02 -5.83 -1.35
C THR A 190 -8.35 -6.67 -0.25
N ALA A 191 -7.04 -6.89 -0.36
CA ALA A 191 -6.24 -7.52 0.70
C ALA A 191 -6.22 -6.63 1.93
N GLY A 192 -6.36 -7.23 3.12
CA GLY A 192 -6.28 -6.49 4.38
C GLY A 192 -7.39 -5.47 4.57
N ARG A 193 -8.54 -5.61 3.90
CA ARG A 193 -9.53 -4.52 3.73
C ARG A 193 -9.93 -3.85 5.05
N ASN A 194 -10.02 -4.59 6.15
CA ASN A 194 -10.49 -4.05 7.43
C ASN A 194 -9.42 -3.92 8.52
N ILE A 195 -8.12 -4.06 8.21
CA ILE A 195 -7.00 -3.94 9.19
C ILE A 195 -7.03 -2.55 9.83
N GLY A 196 -7.83 -2.36 10.87
CA GLY A 196 -8.10 -1.05 11.46
C GLY A 196 -7.04 -0.66 12.48
N ALA A 197 -7.18 -1.19 13.69
CA ALA A 197 -6.24 -0.96 14.79
C ALA A 197 -5.13 -2.01 14.88
N GLY A 198 -5.30 -3.15 14.20
CA GLY A 198 -4.32 -4.25 14.22
C GLY A 198 -2.98 -3.87 13.59
N SER A 199 -1.89 -4.37 14.17
CA SER A 199 -0.51 -4.09 13.76
C SER A 199 0.27 -5.36 13.44
N ASN A 200 1.35 -5.21 12.66
CA ASN A 200 2.25 -6.31 12.26
C ASN A 200 1.57 -7.44 11.47
N ASN A 201 0.49 -7.16 10.72
CA ASN A 201 -0.20 -8.15 9.91
C ASN A 201 0.36 -8.22 8.49
N THR A 202 0.43 -9.43 7.91
CA THR A 202 0.77 -9.67 6.51
C THR A 202 -0.41 -10.32 5.78
N ALA A 203 -0.93 -9.68 4.74
CA ALA A 203 -2.09 -10.12 3.96
C ALA A 203 -1.77 -10.10 2.46
N ILE A 204 -1.41 -11.23 1.88
CA ILE A 204 -0.97 -11.32 0.48
C ILE A 204 -1.91 -12.26 -0.29
N GLY A 205 -2.68 -11.72 -1.24
CA GLY A 205 -3.61 -12.48 -2.08
C GLY A 205 -4.92 -11.75 -2.35
N TYR A 206 -5.87 -12.45 -2.97
CA TYR A 206 -7.21 -11.91 -3.24
C TYR A 206 -8.09 -12.03 -2.00
N GLN A 207 -8.65 -10.91 -1.53
CA GLN A 207 -9.57 -10.87 -0.38
C GLN A 207 -9.01 -11.60 0.86
N THR A 208 -7.75 -11.38 1.21
CA THR A 208 -7.13 -11.92 2.43
C THR A 208 -7.41 -11.04 3.63
N LEU A 209 -7.45 -11.67 4.82
CA LEU A 209 -7.42 -11.03 6.14
C LEU A 209 -8.35 -9.81 6.33
N LEU A 210 -9.57 -10.05 6.80
CA LEU A 210 -10.54 -8.99 7.13
C LEU A 210 -10.56 -8.68 8.63
N ILE A 211 -9.41 -8.34 9.20
CA ILE A 211 -9.26 -8.23 10.66
C ILE A 211 -9.51 -6.84 11.19
N GLY A 212 -10.29 -6.68 12.26
CA GLY A 212 -10.56 -5.38 12.88
C GLY A 212 -9.42 -4.91 13.80
N SER A 213 -8.97 -5.76 14.72
CA SER A 213 -8.05 -5.33 15.80
C SER A 213 -6.99 -6.34 16.25
N GLY A 214 -6.88 -7.52 15.62
CA GLY A 214 -5.83 -8.48 16.00
C GLY A 214 -4.47 -8.19 15.34
N ASP A 215 -3.43 -8.71 15.97
CA ASP A 215 -2.04 -8.41 15.67
C ASP A 215 -1.30 -9.64 15.15
N SER A 216 -0.19 -9.41 14.44
CA SER A 216 0.80 -10.44 14.10
C SER A 216 0.26 -11.61 13.27
N ASN A 217 -0.81 -11.42 12.49
CA ASN A 217 -1.35 -12.47 11.63
C ASN A 217 -0.66 -12.48 10.26
N THR A 218 -0.41 -13.68 9.72
CA THR A 218 0.07 -13.89 8.36
C THR A 218 -0.96 -14.65 7.54
N ALA A 219 -1.49 -14.04 6.48
CA ALA A 219 -2.44 -14.63 5.55
C ALA A 219 -1.89 -14.56 4.12
N LEU A 220 -1.61 -15.72 3.51
CA LEU A 220 -1.12 -15.85 2.14
C LEU A 220 -2.05 -16.76 1.33
N GLY A 221 -2.63 -16.25 0.24
CA GLY A 221 -3.49 -17.02 -0.66
C GLY A 221 -4.85 -16.37 -0.88
N THR A 222 -5.76 -17.03 -1.59
CA THR A 222 -7.10 -16.47 -1.83
C THR A 222 -7.99 -16.70 -0.62
N ARG A 223 -8.53 -15.63 -0.02
CA ARG A 223 -9.47 -15.70 1.13
C ARG A 223 -8.93 -16.39 2.39
N ALA A 224 -7.60 -16.46 2.54
CA ALA A 224 -6.96 -16.91 3.79
C ALA A 224 -7.31 -15.93 4.93
N LEU A 225 -7.73 -16.46 6.08
CA LEU A 225 -8.19 -15.69 7.26
C LEU A 225 -9.20 -14.57 6.93
N LEU A 226 -9.99 -14.71 5.87
CA LEU A 226 -10.91 -13.64 5.41
C LEU A 226 -11.96 -13.27 6.47
N SER A 227 -12.21 -14.09 7.47
CA SER A 227 -13.25 -13.82 8.47
C SER A 227 -12.71 -13.59 9.88
N LEU A 228 -11.39 -13.54 10.06
CA LEU A 228 -10.77 -13.26 11.36
C LEU A 228 -11.07 -11.80 11.75
N THR A 229 -11.62 -11.54 12.94
CA THR A 229 -12.01 -10.19 13.39
C THR A 229 -11.12 -9.66 14.53
N THR A 230 -10.86 -10.48 15.55
CA THR A 230 -10.07 -10.08 16.74
C THR A 230 -8.90 -11.03 17.07
N GLY A 231 -8.79 -12.16 16.37
CA GLY A 231 -7.73 -13.14 16.63
C GLY A 231 -6.31 -12.65 16.27
N SER A 232 -5.30 -13.10 17.01
CA SER A 232 -3.90 -12.70 16.85
C SER A 232 -2.98 -13.90 16.67
N ASP A 233 -1.78 -13.64 16.15
CA ASP A 233 -0.68 -14.61 16.06
C ASP A 233 -1.02 -15.86 15.22
N ASN A 234 -1.91 -15.74 14.23
CA ASN A 234 -2.26 -16.83 13.34
C ASN A 234 -1.43 -16.82 12.05
N VAL A 235 -1.12 -18.00 11.53
CA VAL A 235 -0.52 -18.19 10.20
C VAL A 235 -1.50 -18.98 9.34
N ALA A 236 -1.88 -18.45 8.18
CA ALA A 236 -2.69 -19.14 7.19
C ALA A 236 -2.08 -19.02 5.80
N ILE A 237 -1.81 -20.15 5.17
CA ILE A 237 -1.17 -20.22 3.85
C ILE A 237 -1.98 -21.18 2.96
N GLY A 238 -2.69 -20.65 1.98
CA GLY A 238 -3.46 -21.41 1.00
C GLY A 238 -4.84 -20.82 0.71
N HIS A 239 -5.57 -21.42 -0.23
CA HIS A 239 -6.92 -20.99 -0.55
C HIS A 239 -7.87 -21.30 0.61
N ALA A 240 -8.56 -20.27 1.11
CA ALA A 240 -9.52 -20.32 2.21
C ALA A 240 -8.99 -20.95 3.52
N ALA A 241 -7.67 -20.98 3.71
CA ALA A 241 -7.05 -21.49 4.92
C ALA A 241 -7.48 -20.68 6.17
N GLY A 242 -7.91 -21.38 7.21
CA GLY A 242 -8.31 -20.78 8.49
C GLY A 242 -9.55 -19.90 8.41
N ARG A 243 -10.28 -19.91 7.29
CA ARG A 243 -11.44 -19.02 7.07
C ARG A 243 -12.67 -19.45 7.86
N PHE A 244 -12.87 -20.75 7.98
CA PHE A 244 -14.07 -21.35 8.55
C PHE A 244 -13.70 -22.33 9.65
N ILE A 245 -14.68 -22.60 10.51
CA ILE A 245 -14.62 -23.69 11.49
C ILE A 245 -15.25 -24.96 10.89
N THR A 246 -15.38 -26.02 11.70
CA THR A 246 -16.07 -27.26 11.33
C THR A 246 -17.40 -26.99 10.63
N GLY A 247 -17.67 -27.74 9.56
CA GLY A 247 -18.86 -27.58 8.72
C GLY A 247 -18.68 -26.58 7.56
N GLY A 248 -17.64 -25.75 7.57
CA GLY A 248 -17.24 -24.94 6.41
C GLY A 248 -18.17 -23.79 6.04
N VAL A 249 -19.09 -23.43 6.93
CA VAL A 249 -20.06 -22.33 6.75
C VAL A 249 -19.80 -21.22 7.77
N THR A 250 -19.65 -21.58 9.05
CA THR A 250 -19.40 -20.62 10.14
C THR A 250 -17.96 -20.12 10.08
N ALA A 251 -17.79 -18.80 10.21
CA ALA A 251 -16.49 -18.14 10.21
C ALA A 251 -15.64 -18.56 11.41
N ASN A 252 -14.31 -18.55 11.21
CA ASN A 252 -13.33 -18.55 12.29
C ASN A 252 -12.89 -17.09 12.51
N GLU A 253 -13.43 -16.47 13.55
CA GLU A 253 -13.34 -15.03 13.81
C GLU A 253 -12.32 -14.68 14.89
N THR A 254 -12.09 -15.57 15.85
CA THR A 254 -11.38 -15.25 17.10
C THR A 254 -10.19 -16.17 17.41
N SER A 255 -9.76 -17.05 16.49
CA SER A 255 -8.63 -17.97 16.75
C SER A 255 -7.34 -17.25 17.12
N LEU A 256 -6.53 -17.91 17.96
CA LEU A 256 -5.25 -17.40 18.47
C LEU A 256 -4.14 -18.41 18.19
N ASN A 257 -2.91 -17.93 17.99
CA ASN A 257 -1.69 -18.75 17.96
C ASN A 257 -1.74 -19.97 17.01
N SER A 258 -2.60 -19.95 15.98
CA SER A 258 -2.93 -21.14 15.19
C SER A 258 -2.27 -21.13 13.82
N ILE A 259 -2.00 -22.32 13.27
CA ILE A 259 -1.31 -22.50 11.99
C ILE A 259 -2.21 -23.31 11.03
N TYR A 260 -2.57 -22.72 9.90
CA TYR A 260 -3.43 -23.29 8.87
C TYR A 260 -2.71 -23.32 7.53
N ILE A 261 -2.11 -24.46 7.15
CA ILE A 261 -1.32 -24.57 5.92
C ILE A 261 -1.98 -25.55 4.96
N GLY A 262 -2.40 -25.02 3.81
CA GLY A 262 -2.99 -25.76 2.70
C GLY A 262 -4.34 -25.21 2.24
N LYS A 263 -5.01 -25.95 1.35
CA LYS A 263 -6.30 -25.53 0.79
C LYS A 263 -7.43 -25.97 1.71
N ASP A 264 -8.41 -25.07 1.90
CA ASP A 264 -9.67 -25.32 2.61
C ASP A 264 -9.49 -25.90 4.03
N ILE A 265 -8.44 -25.45 4.72
CA ILE A 265 -8.17 -25.79 6.12
C ILE A 265 -9.16 -25.09 7.04
N ARG A 266 -9.72 -25.84 7.99
CA ARG A 266 -10.74 -25.37 8.95
C ARG A 266 -10.33 -25.64 10.39
N ALA A 267 -10.50 -24.66 11.26
CA ALA A 267 -10.40 -24.87 12.71
C ALA A 267 -11.54 -25.79 13.20
N LEU A 268 -11.38 -26.46 14.34
CA LEU A 268 -12.49 -27.24 14.89
C LEU A 268 -13.65 -26.31 15.30
N ALA A 269 -13.34 -25.25 16.02
CA ALA A 269 -14.29 -24.28 16.57
C ALA A 269 -13.74 -22.86 16.46
N ASP A 270 -14.60 -21.87 16.66
CA ASP A 270 -14.15 -20.48 16.73
C ASP A 270 -13.35 -20.27 18.03
N GLY A 271 -12.34 -19.41 17.98
CA GLY A 271 -11.48 -19.15 19.14
C GLY A 271 -10.53 -20.30 19.47
N GLY A 272 -10.27 -21.21 18.52
CA GLY A 272 -9.22 -22.22 18.64
C GLY A 272 -7.88 -21.55 18.96
N ASP A 273 -7.18 -22.09 19.95
CA ASP A 273 -5.88 -21.58 20.41
C ASP A 273 -4.80 -22.65 20.20
N ASN A 274 -3.70 -22.27 19.55
CA ASN A 274 -2.59 -23.20 19.28
C ASN A 274 -3.07 -24.47 18.53
N GLU A 275 -3.94 -24.29 17.53
CA GLU A 275 -4.39 -25.37 16.64
C GLU A 275 -3.53 -25.37 15.37
N ILE A 276 -2.82 -26.46 15.10
CA ILE A 276 -1.91 -26.59 13.94
C ILE A 276 -2.49 -27.61 12.98
N ILE A 277 -2.74 -27.19 11.74
CA ILE A 277 -3.36 -28.02 10.71
C ILE A 277 -2.60 -27.83 9.39
N ILE A 278 -2.09 -28.93 8.84
CA ILE A 278 -1.28 -28.93 7.60
C ILE A 278 -1.78 -30.02 6.65
N GLY A 279 -2.26 -29.66 5.46
CA GLY A 279 -2.70 -30.62 4.46
C GLY A 279 -3.69 -30.08 3.43
N ASP A 280 -4.64 -30.88 2.97
CA ASP A 280 -5.68 -30.45 2.02
C ASP A 280 -7.06 -30.82 2.55
N SER A 281 -7.95 -29.83 2.59
CA SER A 281 -9.36 -29.96 2.95
C SER A 281 -9.58 -30.59 4.33
N LEU A 282 -8.76 -30.18 5.31
CA LEU A 282 -8.75 -30.71 6.68
C LEU A 282 -9.57 -29.87 7.66
N THR A 283 -10.06 -30.54 8.70
CA THR A 283 -10.58 -29.91 9.92
C THR A 283 -9.67 -30.28 11.08
N GLY A 284 -9.34 -29.32 11.94
CA GLY A 284 -8.53 -29.57 13.12
C GLY A 284 -9.27 -30.30 14.23
N LEU A 285 -8.58 -30.54 15.34
CA LEU A 285 -9.10 -31.28 16.50
C LEU A 285 -9.25 -30.40 17.76
N GLY A 286 -9.22 -29.09 17.61
CA GLY A 286 -9.38 -28.09 18.65
C GLY A 286 -8.05 -27.56 19.18
N SER A 287 -8.14 -26.76 20.23
CA SER A 287 -6.98 -26.09 20.81
C SER A 287 -5.89 -27.06 21.25
N ASN A 288 -4.63 -26.67 21.07
CA ASN A 288 -3.44 -27.46 21.43
C ASN A 288 -3.34 -28.81 20.71
N THR A 289 -3.81 -28.88 19.47
CA THR A 289 -3.72 -30.08 18.64
C THR A 289 -2.91 -29.83 17.38
N VAL A 290 -2.36 -30.92 16.84
CA VAL A 290 -1.64 -30.93 15.56
C VAL A 290 -2.29 -31.98 14.66
N VAL A 291 -2.72 -31.57 13.47
CA VAL A 291 -3.25 -32.45 12.41
C VAL A 291 -2.39 -32.27 11.16
N ILE A 292 -1.77 -33.36 10.69
CA ILE A 292 -0.91 -33.35 9.49
C ILE A 292 -1.37 -34.45 8.53
N GLY A 293 -1.80 -34.05 7.34
CA GLY A 293 -2.25 -34.97 6.30
C GLY A 293 -3.69 -35.45 6.48
N ASN A 294 -4.19 -36.16 5.47
CA ASN A 294 -5.50 -36.81 5.45
C ASN A 294 -5.33 -38.32 5.17
N ASP A 295 -6.45 -39.05 5.12
CA ASP A 295 -6.47 -40.51 4.91
C ASP A 295 -5.86 -40.96 3.57
N SER A 296 -5.65 -40.04 2.63
CA SER A 296 -4.97 -40.36 1.35
C SER A 296 -3.44 -40.35 1.45
N ILE A 297 -2.86 -39.95 2.59
CA ILE A 297 -1.42 -39.99 2.81
C ILE A 297 -0.98 -41.44 3.00
N THR A 298 -0.14 -41.94 2.09
CA THR A 298 0.38 -43.32 2.14
C THR A 298 1.64 -43.47 2.99
N LYS A 299 2.31 -42.37 3.32
CA LYS A 299 3.52 -42.37 4.16
C LYS A 299 3.77 -40.99 4.77
N THR A 300 3.86 -40.94 6.10
CA THR A 300 4.39 -39.79 6.85
C THR A 300 5.78 -40.14 7.37
N THR A 301 6.79 -39.30 7.13
CA THR A 301 8.18 -39.56 7.54
C THR A 301 8.69 -38.44 8.44
N LEU A 302 9.15 -38.82 9.64
CA LEU A 302 9.90 -37.95 10.56
C LEU A 302 11.36 -38.43 10.58
N LYS A 303 12.32 -37.51 10.55
CA LYS A 303 13.76 -37.83 10.53
C LYS A 303 14.44 -37.31 11.80
N GLY A 304 15.53 -37.98 12.21
CA GLY A 304 16.24 -37.68 13.46
C GLY A 304 15.60 -38.37 14.67
N ASP A 305 16.05 -38.00 15.86
CA ASP A 305 15.48 -38.52 17.10
C ASP A 305 14.09 -37.93 17.34
N VAL A 306 13.09 -38.80 17.56
CA VAL A 306 11.71 -38.40 17.88
C VAL A 306 11.41 -38.85 19.31
N THR A 307 11.37 -37.90 20.23
CA THR A 307 11.02 -38.16 21.64
C THR A 307 9.52 -37.99 21.84
N VAL A 308 8.86 -39.03 22.34
CA VAL A 308 7.43 -39.00 22.66
C VAL A 308 7.26 -39.34 24.14
N THR A 309 6.59 -38.48 24.90
CA THR A 309 6.35 -38.68 26.34
C THR A 309 5.18 -39.63 26.61
N ALA A 310 4.19 -39.65 25.72
CA ALA A 310 3.08 -40.58 25.73
C ALA A 310 2.63 -40.83 24.28
N LEU A 311 2.57 -42.11 23.88
CA LEU A 311 2.14 -42.51 22.54
C LEU A 311 0.87 -43.36 22.65
N ASN A 312 -0.23 -42.87 22.08
CA ASN A 312 -1.44 -43.64 21.90
C ASN A 312 -1.63 -43.94 20.41
N LEU A 313 -1.68 -45.22 20.05
CA LEU A 313 -1.87 -45.68 18.68
C LEU A 313 -3.23 -46.36 18.57
N VAL A 314 -4.11 -45.78 17.77
CA VAL A 314 -5.42 -46.34 17.47
C VAL A 314 -5.38 -46.91 16.05
N SER A 315 -5.46 -48.24 15.93
CA SER A 315 -5.64 -48.90 14.64
C SER A 315 -7.12 -48.92 14.30
N TYR A 316 -7.46 -48.33 13.17
CA TYR A 316 -8.74 -48.55 12.51
C TYR A 316 -8.46 -49.65 11.47
N GLU A 317 -9.07 -50.84 11.64
CA GLU A 317 -8.98 -52.02 10.73
C GLU A 317 -7.98 -53.16 11.03
N ASN A 318 -7.61 -53.47 12.28
CA ASN A 318 -6.74 -54.62 12.59
C ASN A 318 -5.36 -54.56 11.88
N GLU A 319 -4.91 -53.36 11.49
CA GLU A 319 -3.59 -53.18 10.91
C GLU A 319 -2.52 -53.26 12.01
N THR A 320 -1.51 -54.10 11.79
CA THR A 320 -0.37 -54.25 12.69
C THR A 320 0.51 -53.02 12.61
N VAL A 321 0.79 -52.38 13.75
CA VAL A 321 1.80 -51.32 13.83
C VAL A 321 3.18 -51.97 13.79
N TYR A 322 3.90 -51.79 12.68
CA TYR A 322 5.29 -52.24 12.56
C TYR A 322 6.24 -51.13 13.01
N PHE A 323 7.03 -51.41 14.05
CA PHE A 323 8.19 -50.60 14.40
C PHE A 323 9.44 -51.28 13.83
N GLU A 324 9.94 -50.78 12.70
CA GLU A 324 11.24 -51.22 12.17
C GLU A 324 12.35 -50.34 12.78
N GLY A 325 13.04 -50.86 13.80
CA GLY A 325 14.17 -50.19 14.46
C GLY A 325 14.28 -50.51 15.95
N ASN A 326 15.33 -49.98 16.60
CA ASN A 326 15.50 -50.07 18.05
C ASN A 326 14.59 -49.04 18.74
N ALA A 327 13.34 -49.41 19.03
CA ALA A 327 12.48 -48.63 19.93
C ALA A 327 12.89 -48.94 21.38
N VAL A 328 13.48 -47.96 22.06
CA VAL A 328 13.75 -48.04 23.50
C VAL A 328 12.58 -47.40 24.23
N PHE A 329 11.70 -48.23 24.78
CA PHE A 329 10.67 -47.79 25.72
C PHE A 329 11.34 -47.74 27.12
N ASN A 330 11.47 -46.54 27.69
CA ASN A 330 11.94 -46.37 29.07
C ASN A 330 10.79 -46.51 30.08
#